data_AF-A0A660M2L1-F1
#
_entry.id   AF-A0A660M2L1-F1
#
_cell.length_a   1.000
_cell.length_b   1.000
_cell.length_c   1.000
_cell.angle_alpha   90.00
_cell.angle_beta   90.00
_cell.angle_gamma   90.00
#
_symmetry.space_group_name_H-M   'P 1'
#
loop_
_entity.id
_entity.type
_entity.pdbx_description
1 polymer ?
#
loop_
_entity_poly.entity_id
_entity_poly.type
_entity_poly.pdbx_seq_one_letter_code
_entity_poly.pdbx_strand_id
1 'polypeptide(L)'
;MILYKDIVEFDIVIMKQILQKHGTDEEAWRLFRHFYVDPDGYPINEQGLRTRNGVECTADTIISTYRIRMHEGFNEQFINTFAQYRRTPMIFFPRELGGINTSRAARFGDRIDHALYDLKRYYDKKPCRLASAYALPKTQRWLQSFNDFHELVVWMEIDGVLIDDNDEVFDLEKNDGSVICDYYEKYTRTWSESYYHNVKEKIKPLIRD
;
A
#
# COMPACT_ATOMS: atom_id res chain seq x y z
N MET A 1 -0.45 22.43 10.33
CA MET A 1 -0.02 21.47 9.29
C MET A 1 -1.17 20.51 9.07
N ILE A 2 -1.56 20.23 7.83
CA ILE A 2 -2.57 19.21 7.55
C ILE A 2 -1.85 17.86 7.56
N LEU A 3 -2.37 16.92 8.34
CA LEU A 3 -1.81 15.58 8.52
C LEU A 3 -2.54 14.55 7.67
N TYR A 4 -1.91 13.40 7.47
CA TYR A 4 -2.48 12.21 6.83
C TYR A 4 -3.88 11.89 7.38
N LYS A 5 -4.02 11.85 8.71
CA LYS A 5 -5.30 11.56 9.38
C LYS A 5 -6.38 12.60 9.07
N ASP A 6 -6.01 13.88 8.93
CA ASP A 6 -6.96 14.96 8.67
C ASP A 6 -7.55 14.79 7.26
N ILE A 7 -6.74 14.33 6.31
CA ILE A 7 -7.19 14.01 4.94
C ILE A 7 -8.11 12.78 4.94
N VAL A 8 -7.77 11.73 5.69
CA VAL A 8 -8.63 10.54 5.83
C VAL A 8 -10.00 10.93 6.42
N GLU A 9 -10.02 11.75 7.47
CA GLU A 9 -11.26 12.24 8.07
C GLU A 9 -12.07 13.11 7.11
N PHE A 10 -11.40 14.00 6.38
CA PHE A 10 -12.03 14.79 5.31
C PHE A 10 -12.70 13.91 4.27
N ASP A 11 -11.99 12.91 3.74
CA ASP A 11 -12.52 11.99 2.74
C ASP A 11 -13.75 11.23 3.26
N ILE A 12 -13.72 10.74 4.51
CA ILE A 12 -14.85 10.06 5.14
C ILE A 12 -16.08 10.99 5.23
N VAL A 13 -15.88 12.26 5.59
CA VAL A 13 -16.97 13.25 5.63
C VAL A 13 -17.57 13.46 4.25
N ILE A 14 -16.73 13.61 3.21
CA ILE A 14 -17.18 13.77 1.83
C ILE A 14 -17.94 12.52 1.36
N MET A 15 -17.43 11.32 1.61
CA MET A 15 -18.12 10.08 1.26
C MET A 15 -19.51 10.00 1.88
N LYS A 16 -19.64 10.29 3.19
CA LYS A 16 -20.92 10.26 3.90
C LYS A 16 -21.91 11.27 3.33
N GLN A 17 -21.46 12.49 3.05
CA GLN A 17 -22.32 13.53 2.46
C GLN A 17 -22.79 13.16 1.04
N ILE A 18 -21.90 12.60 0.22
CA ILE A 18 -22.26 12.16 -1.13
C ILE A 18 -23.22 10.99 -1.07
N LEU A 19 -22.95 9.98 -0.25
CA LEU A 19 -23.81 8.81 -0.08
C LEU A 19 -25.22 9.22 0.37
N GLN A 20 -25.33 10.16 1.30
CA GLN A 20 -26.62 10.67 1.79
C GLN A 20 -27.43 11.40 0.70
N LYS A 21 -26.76 12.18 -0.16
CA LYS A 21 -27.43 13.05 -1.16
C LYS A 21 -27.62 12.40 -2.52
N HIS A 22 -26.72 11.51 -2.91
CA HIS A 22 -26.60 10.97 -4.26
C HIS A 22 -26.68 9.44 -4.30
N GLY A 23 -26.71 8.75 -3.16
CA GLY A 23 -26.80 7.30 -3.11
C GLY A 23 -25.50 6.59 -3.50
N THR A 24 -25.62 5.40 -4.07
CA THR A 24 -24.52 4.43 -4.25
C THR A 24 -24.13 4.18 -5.70
N ASP A 25 -24.66 4.97 -6.64
CA ASP A 25 -24.46 4.74 -8.07
C ASP A 25 -23.07 5.20 -8.56
N GLU A 26 -22.80 4.99 -9.85
CA GLU A 26 -21.52 5.36 -10.45
C GLU A 26 -21.32 6.88 -10.52
N GLU A 27 -22.40 7.66 -10.54
CA GLU A 27 -22.34 9.12 -10.50
C GLU A 27 -21.90 9.62 -9.11
N ALA A 28 -22.41 9.01 -8.04
CA ALA A 28 -21.95 9.27 -6.68
C ALA A 28 -20.45 8.95 -6.51
N TRP A 29 -19.99 7.81 -7.05
CA TRP A 29 -18.56 7.48 -7.06
C TRP A 29 -17.73 8.49 -7.86
N ARG A 30 -18.21 8.89 -9.04
CA ARG A 30 -17.54 9.91 -9.88
C ARG A 30 -17.43 11.24 -9.16
N LEU A 31 -18.49 11.65 -8.44
CA LEU A 31 -18.49 12.85 -7.63
C LEU A 31 -17.50 12.76 -6.48
N PHE A 32 -17.45 11.62 -5.77
CA PHE A 32 -16.48 11.41 -4.70
C PHE A 32 -15.05 11.53 -5.22
N ARG A 33 -14.73 10.88 -6.35
CA ARG A 33 -13.39 10.97 -6.96
C ARG A 33 -12.98 12.39 -7.35
N HIS A 34 -13.93 13.29 -7.61
CA HIS A 34 -13.63 14.68 -7.91
C HIS A 34 -13.12 15.44 -6.68
N PHE A 35 -13.60 15.08 -5.48
CA PHE A 35 -13.23 15.72 -4.22
C PHE A 35 -12.17 14.95 -3.44
N TYR A 36 -11.97 13.66 -3.73
CA TYR A 36 -11.01 12.80 -3.06
C TYR A 36 -9.60 13.40 -3.08
N VAL A 37 -8.95 13.39 -1.93
CA VAL A 37 -7.55 13.80 -1.78
C VAL A 37 -6.75 12.62 -1.29
N ASP A 38 -5.67 12.27 -1.99
CA ASP A 38 -4.84 11.15 -1.53
C ASP A 38 -4.03 11.52 -0.27
N PRO A 39 -4.26 10.88 0.90
CA PRO A 39 -3.55 11.18 2.14
C PRO A 39 -2.05 10.84 2.08
N ASP A 40 -1.63 9.96 1.17
CA ASP A 40 -0.28 9.38 1.07
C ASP A 40 0.84 10.44 0.93
N GLY A 41 0.51 11.62 0.40
CA GLY A 41 1.42 12.76 0.26
C GLY A 41 1.59 13.64 1.50
N TYR A 42 0.86 13.39 2.58
CA TYR A 42 0.79 14.27 3.76
C TYR A 42 1.63 13.74 4.93
N PRO A 43 2.15 14.64 5.79
CA PRO A 43 2.82 14.29 7.04
C PRO A 43 2.00 13.33 7.92
N ILE A 44 2.65 12.31 8.48
CA ILE A 44 1.95 11.35 9.36
C ILE A 44 1.73 11.91 10.77
N ASN A 45 2.57 12.85 11.20
CA ASN A 45 2.51 13.51 12.49
C ASN A 45 3.25 14.86 12.43
N GLU A 46 3.39 15.53 13.58
CA GLU A 46 4.05 16.83 13.69
C GLU A 46 5.54 16.81 13.28
N GLN A 47 6.16 15.63 13.27
CA GLN A 47 7.56 15.44 12.85
C GLN A 47 7.71 15.34 11.32
N GLY A 48 6.61 15.33 10.56
CA GLY A 48 6.64 15.34 9.09
C GLY A 48 6.38 13.97 8.46
N LEU A 49 7.03 13.75 7.32
CA LEU A 49 7.09 12.44 6.66
C LEU A 49 8.14 11.55 7.33
N ARG A 50 7.99 10.22 7.25
CA ARG A 50 9.08 9.31 7.63
C ARG A 50 10.28 9.56 6.72
N THR A 51 11.48 9.56 7.30
CA THR A 51 12.73 9.72 6.56
C THR A 51 13.69 8.59 6.87
N ARG A 52 14.52 8.25 5.89
CA ARG A 52 15.64 7.33 6.06
C ARG A 52 16.79 7.80 5.18
N ASN A 53 17.97 7.96 5.78
CA ASN A 53 19.17 8.46 5.09
C ASN A 53 18.93 9.77 4.30
N GLY A 54 18.18 10.70 4.90
CA GLY A 54 17.82 11.99 4.28
C GLY A 54 16.83 11.90 3.10
N VAL A 55 16.23 10.73 2.85
CA VAL A 55 15.18 10.55 1.84
C VAL A 55 13.83 10.54 2.54
N GLU A 56 12.94 11.44 2.11
CA GLU A 56 11.54 11.44 2.53
C GLU A 56 10.78 10.28 1.89
N CYS A 57 9.94 9.62 2.69
CA CYS A 57 9.06 8.55 2.26
C CYS A 57 7.60 9.00 2.33
N THR A 58 6.84 8.73 1.26
CA THR A 58 5.38 8.88 1.30
C THR A 58 4.79 7.74 2.11
N ALA A 59 3.80 8.08 2.94
CA ALA A 59 2.95 7.10 3.58
C ALA A 59 2.11 6.40 2.51
N ASP A 60 1.78 5.14 2.72
CA ASP A 60 0.85 4.42 1.86
C ASP A 60 0.16 3.33 2.68
N THR A 61 -0.98 2.88 2.18
CA THR A 61 -1.73 1.76 2.74
C THR A 61 -1.70 0.60 1.77
N ILE A 62 -1.87 -0.61 2.27
CA ILE A 62 -1.82 -1.78 1.39
C ILE A 62 -3.05 -1.87 0.47
N ILE A 63 -4.20 -1.36 0.92
CA ILE A 63 -5.46 -1.43 0.17
C ILE A 63 -5.87 -0.02 -0.27
N SER A 64 -5.77 0.27 -1.57
CA SER A 64 -6.16 1.58 -2.11
C SER A 64 -7.68 1.77 -2.18
N THR A 65 -8.12 3.02 -2.21
CA THR A 65 -9.54 3.41 -2.35
C THR A 65 -10.23 2.73 -3.53
N TYR A 66 -9.52 2.57 -4.65
CA TYR A 66 -10.05 1.88 -5.82
C TYR A 66 -10.27 0.37 -5.56
N ARG A 67 -9.40 -0.28 -4.78
CA ARG A 67 -9.57 -1.70 -4.41
C ARG A 67 -10.83 -1.90 -3.59
N ILE A 68 -11.02 -1.06 -2.57
CA ILE A 68 -12.22 -1.11 -1.73
C ILE A 68 -13.47 -0.96 -2.61
N ARG A 69 -13.49 0.02 -3.53
CA ARG A 69 -14.62 0.26 -4.44
C ARG A 69 -14.94 -0.94 -5.33
N MET A 70 -13.92 -1.62 -5.84
CA MET A 70 -14.08 -2.76 -6.75
C MET A 70 -14.70 -3.98 -6.06
N HIS A 71 -14.38 -4.20 -4.79
CA HIS A 71 -14.85 -5.37 -4.04
C HIS A 71 -16.13 -5.10 -3.23
N GLU A 72 -16.34 -3.87 -2.77
CA GLU A 72 -17.41 -3.57 -1.80
C GLU A 72 -18.51 -2.66 -2.35
N GLY A 73 -18.32 -1.99 -3.49
CA GLY A 73 -19.24 -0.96 -3.97
C GLY A 73 -18.89 0.44 -3.46
N PHE A 74 -19.66 1.47 -3.81
CA PHE A 74 -19.61 2.78 -3.14
C PHE A 74 -20.84 2.88 -2.24
N ASN A 75 -20.71 2.49 -0.96
CA ASN A 75 -21.80 2.38 0.01
C ASN A 75 -21.24 2.49 1.45
N GLU A 76 -22.08 2.20 2.47
CA GLU A 76 -21.64 2.24 3.87
C GLU A 76 -20.49 1.27 4.18
N GLN A 77 -20.50 0.09 3.56
CA GLN A 77 -19.44 -0.92 3.72
C GLN A 77 -18.09 -0.40 3.22
N PHE A 78 -18.09 0.28 2.06
CA PHE A 78 -16.91 0.98 1.55
C PHE A 78 -16.37 2.02 2.52
N ILE A 79 -17.24 2.84 3.13
CA ILE A 79 -16.81 3.87 4.09
C ILE A 79 -16.21 3.20 5.34
N ASN A 80 -16.83 2.14 5.84
CA ASN A 80 -16.33 1.41 7.00
C ASN A 80 -14.96 0.78 6.73
N THR A 81 -14.80 0.13 5.58
CA THR A 81 -13.50 -0.45 5.18
C THR A 81 -12.46 0.63 4.93
N PHE A 82 -12.82 1.74 4.28
CA PHE A 82 -11.90 2.86 4.10
C PHE A 82 -11.45 3.40 5.46
N ALA A 83 -12.39 3.70 6.35
CA ALA A 83 -12.09 4.22 7.68
C ALA A 83 -11.23 3.25 8.52
N GLN A 84 -11.41 1.94 8.35
CA GLN A 84 -10.62 0.94 9.06
C GLN A 84 -9.20 0.83 8.49
N TYR A 85 -9.07 0.64 7.17
CA TYR A 85 -7.81 0.23 6.55
C TYR A 85 -6.97 1.40 6.02
N ARG A 86 -7.55 2.58 5.80
CA ARG A 86 -6.84 3.78 5.35
C ARG A 86 -6.46 4.74 6.49
N ARG A 87 -6.89 4.49 7.73
CA ARG A 87 -6.61 5.40 8.86
C ARG A 87 -5.17 5.30 9.37
N THR A 88 -4.56 4.13 9.26
CA THR A 88 -3.16 3.92 9.66
C THR A 88 -2.29 3.77 8.41
N PRO A 89 -1.29 4.64 8.19
CA PRO A 89 -0.29 4.43 7.15
C PRO A 89 0.57 3.21 7.50
N MET A 90 0.73 2.27 6.58
CA MET A 90 1.33 0.95 6.85
C MET A 90 2.72 0.78 6.24
N ILE A 91 2.93 1.32 5.04
CA ILE A 91 4.19 1.15 4.29
C ILE A 91 4.71 2.50 3.84
N PHE A 92 6.03 2.60 3.69
CA PHE A 92 6.72 3.86 3.44
C PHE A 92 7.75 3.68 2.33
N PHE A 93 7.49 4.30 1.18
CA PHE A 93 8.41 4.25 0.03
C PHE A 93 9.01 5.62 -0.27
N PRO A 94 10.23 5.68 -0.83
CA PRO A 94 10.85 6.92 -1.28
C PRO A 94 9.92 7.77 -2.15
N ARG A 95 9.84 9.06 -1.82
CA ARG A 95 9.08 10.04 -2.62
C ARG A 95 9.85 10.40 -3.88
N GLU A 96 9.64 9.60 -4.93
CA GLU A 96 10.31 9.75 -6.22
C GLU A 96 9.39 9.33 -7.37
N LEU A 97 9.28 10.18 -8.39
CA LEU A 97 8.47 9.90 -9.58
C LEU A 97 9.05 8.70 -10.33
N GLY A 98 8.20 7.73 -10.66
CA GLY A 98 8.66 6.46 -11.26
C GLY A 98 9.29 5.49 -10.25
N GLY A 99 9.36 5.88 -8.98
CA GLY A 99 9.81 5.03 -7.88
C GLY A 99 8.89 3.85 -7.61
N ILE A 100 9.23 3.08 -6.58
CA ILE A 100 8.56 1.83 -6.20
C ILE A 100 7.05 2.03 -6.12
N ASN A 101 6.61 3.09 -5.43
CA ASN A 101 5.20 3.30 -5.17
C ASN A 101 4.36 3.49 -6.44
N THR A 102 4.86 4.23 -7.42
CA THR A 102 4.17 4.43 -8.70
C THR A 102 4.30 3.23 -9.65
N SER A 103 5.39 2.48 -9.54
CA SER A 103 5.72 1.41 -10.48
C SER A 103 5.06 0.06 -10.13
N ARG A 104 4.80 -0.21 -8.84
CA ARG A 104 4.18 -1.48 -8.39
C ARG A 104 2.79 -1.73 -8.99
N ALA A 105 1.99 -0.69 -9.17
CA ALA A 105 0.67 -0.79 -9.80
C ALA A 105 0.77 -1.31 -11.25
N ALA A 106 1.76 -0.84 -12.00
CA ALA A 106 1.99 -1.23 -13.39
C ALA A 106 2.67 -2.60 -13.53
N ARG A 107 3.56 -2.97 -12.60
CA ARG A 107 4.34 -4.22 -12.68
C ARG A 107 3.68 -5.42 -12.01
N PHE A 108 2.95 -5.19 -10.92
CA PHE A 108 2.40 -6.24 -10.06
C PHE A 108 0.89 -6.14 -9.87
N GLY A 109 0.19 -5.25 -10.59
CA GLY A 109 -1.23 -5.03 -10.36
C GLY A 109 -1.51 -4.47 -8.95
N ASP A 110 -0.54 -3.76 -8.38
CA ASP A 110 -0.58 -3.17 -7.04
C ASP A 110 -0.47 -4.18 -5.88
N ARG A 111 -0.12 -5.43 -6.17
CA ARG A 111 0.07 -6.48 -5.16
C ARG A 111 1.31 -6.21 -4.30
N ILE A 112 1.12 -6.00 -2.99
CA ILE A 112 2.20 -5.62 -2.08
C ILE A 112 3.20 -6.77 -1.85
N ASP A 113 2.70 -7.99 -1.71
CA ASP A 113 3.50 -9.20 -1.52
C ASP A 113 4.47 -9.41 -2.69
N HIS A 114 4.04 -9.19 -3.93
CA HIS A 114 4.95 -9.25 -5.07
C HIS A 114 5.94 -8.07 -5.16
N ALA A 115 5.57 -6.89 -4.67
CA ALA A 115 6.52 -5.78 -4.56
C ALA A 115 7.59 -6.05 -3.48
N LEU A 116 7.21 -6.65 -2.35
CA LEU A 116 8.11 -7.09 -1.29
C LEU A 116 9.02 -8.24 -1.77
N TYR A 117 8.47 -9.20 -2.52
CA TYR A 117 9.26 -10.27 -3.12
C TYR A 117 10.29 -9.74 -4.13
N ASP A 118 9.94 -8.74 -4.94
CA ASP A 118 10.88 -8.07 -5.84
C ASP A 118 11.99 -7.33 -5.08
N LEU A 119 11.66 -6.70 -3.93
CA LEU A 119 12.63 -6.10 -3.03
C LEU A 119 13.57 -7.13 -2.38
N LYS A 120 13.04 -8.27 -1.92
CA LYS A 120 13.87 -9.37 -1.42
C LYS A 120 14.87 -9.82 -2.49
N ARG A 121 14.40 -10.00 -3.72
CA ARG A 121 15.26 -10.33 -4.86
C ARG A 121 16.34 -9.29 -5.14
N TYR A 122 16.06 -8.00 -4.91
CA TYR A 122 17.06 -6.95 -5.02
C TYR A 122 18.20 -7.14 -4.00
N TYR A 123 17.89 -7.47 -2.75
CA TYR A 123 18.91 -7.75 -1.73
C TYR A 123 19.66 -9.05 -2.02
N ASP A 124 18.98 -10.08 -2.53
CA ASP A 124 19.58 -11.34 -3.02
C ASP A 124 20.42 -11.19 -4.30
N LYS A 125 20.53 -9.98 -4.87
CA LYS A 125 21.21 -9.69 -6.14
C LYS A 125 20.66 -10.50 -7.33
N LYS A 126 19.36 -10.80 -7.29
CA LYS A 126 18.63 -11.49 -8.35
C LYS A 126 17.97 -10.48 -9.31
N PRO A 127 17.62 -10.90 -10.54
CA PRO A 127 16.85 -10.06 -11.46
C PRO A 127 15.51 -9.62 -10.84
N CYS A 128 15.20 -8.33 -11.02
CA CYS A 128 14.03 -7.64 -10.48
C CYS A 128 13.19 -7.01 -11.60
N ARG A 129 11.87 -7.06 -11.50
CA ARG A 129 10.94 -6.39 -12.41
C ARG A 129 10.87 -4.87 -12.16
N LEU A 130 11.26 -4.40 -10.98
CA LEU A 130 11.39 -2.98 -10.66
C LEU A 130 12.83 -2.42 -10.77
N ALA A 131 13.74 -3.12 -11.45
CA ALA A 131 15.15 -2.71 -11.56
C ALA A 131 15.35 -1.23 -11.96
N SER A 132 14.52 -0.72 -12.89
CA SER A 132 14.58 0.70 -13.30
C SER A 132 14.18 1.67 -12.18
N ALA A 133 13.21 1.31 -11.34
CA ALA A 133 12.81 2.11 -10.19
C ALA A 133 13.89 2.08 -9.10
N TYR A 134 14.54 0.93 -8.87
CA TYR A 134 15.61 0.79 -7.89
C TYR A 134 16.90 1.54 -8.26
N ALA A 135 17.08 1.86 -9.56
CA ALA A 135 18.20 2.65 -10.04
C ALA A 135 17.99 4.17 -9.92
N LEU A 136 16.79 4.62 -9.52
CA LEU A 136 16.53 6.05 -9.34
C LEU A 136 17.29 6.60 -8.12
N PRO A 137 17.80 7.85 -8.15
CA PRO A 137 18.75 8.33 -7.14
C PRO A 137 18.25 8.29 -5.70
N LYS A 138 17.01 8.71 -5.42
CA LYS A 138 16.48 8.67 -4.05
C LYS A 138 16.14 7.24 -3.62
N THR A 139 15.55 6.47 -4.51
CA THR A 139 15.19 5.07 -4.26
C THR A 139 16.43 4.23 -3.99
N GLN A 140 17.48 4.37 -4.79
CA GLN A 140 18.76 3.69 -4.60
C GLN A 140 19.40 4.08 -3.26
N ARG A 141 19.47 5.37 -2.94
CA ARG A 141 20.03 5.85 -1.66
C ARG A 141 19.27 5.28 -0.45
N TRP A 142 17.95 5.20 -0.55
CA TRP A 142 17.10 4.62 0.47
C TRP A 142 17.34 3.11 0.61
N LEU A 143 17.35 2.35 -0.50
CA LEU A 143 17.63 0.91 -0.50
C LEU A 143 19.01 0.59 0.09
N GLN A 144 20.03 1.35 -0.30
CA GLN A 144 21.41 1.19 0.18
C GLN A 144 21.60 1.61 1.65
N SER A 145 20.59 2.21 2.27
CA SER A 145 20.63 2.54 3.70
C SER A 145 20.28 1.37 4.61
N PHE A 146 19.82 0.25 4.05
CA PHE A 146 19.58 -1.00 4.76
C PHE A 146 20.65 -2.02 4.37
N ASN A 147 21.07 -2.84 5.31
CA ASN A 147 22.06 -3.89 5.08
C ASN A 147 21.49 -5.04 4.25
N ASP A 148 20.24 -5.42 4.53
CA ASP A 148 19.54 -6.53 3.91
C ASP A 148 18.02 -6.29 3.85
N PHE A 149 17.28 -7.29 3.36
CA PHE A 149 15.82 -7.25 3.27
C PHE A 149 15.16 -7.27 4.65
N HIS A 150 15.73 -8.01 5.61
CA HIS A 150 15.23 -8.10 6.98
C HIS A 150 15.18 -6.72 7.64
N GLU A 151 16.27 -5.96 7.58
CA GLU A 151 16.34 -4.61 8.16
C GLU A 151 15.29 -3.67 7.52
N LEU A 152 15.04 -3.80 6.22
CA LEU A 152 14.01 -3.02 5.53
C LEU A 152 12.61 -3.33 6.08
N VAL A 153 12.26 -4.62 6.22
CA VAL A 153 10.91 -5.02 6.65
C VAL A 153 10.66 -4.72 8.13
N VAL A 154 11.69 -4.84 8.97
CA VAL A 154 11.66 -4.40 10.38
C VAL A 154 11.47 -2.89 10.47
N TRP A 155 12.16 -2.11 9.63
CA TRP A 155 11.96 -0.65 9.60
C TRP A 155 10.55 -0.25 9.13
N MET A 156 9.95 -1.04 8.23
CA MET A 156 8.56 -0.87 7.83
C MET A 156 7.56 -1.39 8.87
N GLU A 157 8.00 -2.13 9.89
CA GLU A 157 7.16 -2.74 10.93
C GLU A 157 6.14 -3.75 10.34
N ILE A 158 6.59 -4.55 9.36
CA ILE A 158 5.78 -5.57 8.67
C ILE A 158 6.35 -6.99 8.79
N ASP A 159 7.46 -7.15 9.51
CA ASP A 159 8.03 -8.44 9.91
C ASP A 159 7.01 -9.24 10.74
N GLY A 160 6.95 -10.56 10.54
CA GLY A 160 5.95 -11.44 11.15
C GLY A 160 4.51 -11.24 10.64
N VAL A 161 4.23 -10.19 9.87
CA VAL A 161 2.91 -9.91 9.30
C VAL A 161 2.87 -10.23 7.82
N LEU A 162 3.72 -9.63 6.99
CA LEU A 162 3.78 -9.93 5.56
C LEU A 162 4.93 -10.88 5.21
N ILE A 163 5.81 -11.10 6.18
CA ILE A 163 7.07 -11.82 6.08
C ILE A 163 7.07 -12.92 7.14
N ASP A 164 7.55 -14.11 6.80
CA ASP A 164 7.72 -15.22 7.74
C ASP A 164 9.04 -15.12 8.53
N ASP A 165 9.27 -16.09 9.42
CA ASP A 165 10.47 -16.12 10.29
C ASP A 165 11.79 -16.36 9.52
N ASN A 166 11.71 -16.70 8.22
CA ASN A 166 12.87 -16.93 7.35
C ASN A 166 13.07 -15.80 6.33
N ASP A 167 12.45 -14.63 6.57
CA ASP A 167 12.44 -13.50 5.65
C ASP A 167 11.78 -13.77 4.29
N GLU A 168 10.92 -14.80 4.19
CA GLU A 168 10.17 -15.12 2.99
C GLU A 168 8.81 -14.40 2.99
N VAL A 169 8.36 -14.00 1.80
CA VAL A 169 7.13 -13.19 1.66
C VAL A 169 5.92 -14.10 1.51
N PHE A 170 4.91 -13.95 2.37
CA PHE A 170 3.67 -14.72 2.27
C PHE A 170 2.96 -14.49 0.92
N ASP A 171 2.45 -15.56 0.32
CA ASP A 171 1.58 -15.51 -0.85
C ASP A 171 0.14 -15.20 -0.42
N LEU A 172 -0.27 -13.95 -0.59
CA LEU A 172 -1.58 -13.49 -0.13
C LEU A 172 -2.72 -14.00 -1.02
N GLU A 173 -2.44 -14.69 -2.12
CA GLU A 173 -3.48 -15.37 -2.91
C GLU A 173 -4.00 -16.64 -2.21
N LYS A 174 -3.13 -17.35 -1.46
CA LYS A 174 -3.42 -18.73 -1.00
C LYS A 174 -3.84 -18.84 0.48
N ASN A 175 -3.45 -17.90 1.35
CA ASN A 175 -3.79 -17.88 2.78
C ASN A 175 -3.59 -19.20 3.54
N ASP A 176 -2.62 -20.00 3.11
CA ASP A 176 -2.27 -21.31 3.66
C ASP A 176 -0.86 -21.32 4.30
N GLY A 177 -0.28 -20.14 4.49
CA GLY A 177 1.10 -19.96 4.98
C GLY A 177 2.17 -20.18 3.91
N SER A 178 1.80 -20.44 2.66
CA SER A 178 2.77 -20.50 1.56
C SER A 178 3.41 -19.14 1.31
N VAL A 179 4.61 -19.19 0.72
CA VAL A 179 5.41 -18.02 0.39
C VAL A 179 5.59 -17.90 -1.12
N ILE A 180 5.83 -16.69 -1.60
CA ILE A 180 6.07 -16.41 -3.02
C ILE A 180 7.43 -16.96 -3.41
N CYS A 181 7.44 -17.92 -4.33
CA CYS A 181 8.68 -18.51 -4.86
C CYS A 181 9.05 -17.99 -6.26
N ASP A 182 8.08 -17.46 -7.02
CA ASP A 182 8.31 -16.86 -8.34
C ASP A 182 7.26 -15.79 -8.67
N TYR A 183 7.54 -14.99 -9.69
CA TYR A 183 6.56 -14.06 -10.23
C TYR A 183 5.45 -14.78 -10.99
N TYR A 184 4.26 -14.20 -10.99
CA TYR A 184 3.22 -14.63 -11.92
C TYR A 184 3.60 -14.31 -13.38
N GLU A 185 3.11 -15.14 -14.30
CA GLU A 185 3.22 -14.90 -15.74
C GLU A 185 2.60 -13.55 -16.11
N LYS A 186 1.45 -13.23 -15.49
CA LYS A 186 0.73 -11.98 -15.72
C LYS A 186 0.11 -11.47 -14.42
N TYR A 187 0.18 -10.16 -14.24
CA TYR A 187 -0.54 -9.44 -13.19
C TYR A 187 -1.75 -8.71 -13.78
N THR A 188 -2.87 -8.78 -13.09
CA THR A 188 -4.09 -8.08 -13.46
C THR A 188 -4.31 -6.88 -12.56
N ARG A 189 -4.93 -5.84 -13.11
CA ARG A 189 -5.39 -4.71 -12.30
C ARG A 189 -6.53 -5.09 -11.36
N THR A 190 -7.30 -6.13 -11.60
CA THR A 190 -8.36 -6.57 -10.68
C THR A 190 -7.80 -7.66 -9.78
N TRP A 191 -7.95 -7.51 -8.46
CA TRP A 191 -7.61 -8.57 -7.50
C TRP A 191 -8.73 -9.60 -7.47
N SER A 192 -8.39 -10.84 -7.14
CA SER A 192 -9.38 -11.86 -6.80
C SER A 192 -10.04 -11.52 -5.47
N GLU A 193 -11.26 -12.02 -5.24
CA GLU A 193 -11.92 -11.91 -3.93
C GLU A 193 -11.11 -12.57 -2.83
N SER A 194 -10.47 -13.71 -3.12
CA SER A 194 -9.53 -14.40 -2.21
C SER A 194 -8.41 -13.47 -1.79
N TYR A 195 -7.66 -12.91 -2.75
CA TYR A 195 -6.54 -12.02 -2.44
C TYR A 195 -6.99 -10.80 -1.63
N TYR A 196 -8.08 -10.14 -2.02
CA TYR A 196 -8.60 -8.98 -1.30
C TYR A 196 -8.95 -9.31 0.16
N HIS A 197 -9.65 -10.43 0.38
CA HIS A 197 -9.98 -10.89 1.73
C HIS A 197 -8.73 -11.24 2.55
N ASN A 198 -7.81 -11.99 1.95
CA ASN A 198 -6.58 -12.43 2.61
C ASN A 198 -5.69 -11.24 3.01
N VAL A 199 -5.53 -10.26 2.12
CA VAL A 199 -4.82 -9.01 2.43
C VAL A 199 -5.48 -8.30 3.61
N LYS A 200 -6.81 -8.13 3.59
CA LYS A 200 -7.56 -7.50 4.68
C LYS A 200 -7.35 -8.18 6.02
N GLU A 201 -7.35 -9.51 6.07
CA GLU A 201 -7.11 -10.26 7.30
C GLU A 201 -5.66 -10.15 7.75
N LYS A 202 -4.71 -10.33 6.83
CA LYS A 202 -3.28 -10.36 7.14
C LYS A 202 -2.79 -9.03 7.73
N ILE A 203 -3.31 -7.89 7.26
CA ILE A 203 -2.85 -6.57 7.68
C ILE A 203 -3.56 -6.02 8.92
N LYS A 204 -4.58 -6.70 9.47
CA LYS A 204 -5.28 -6.25 10.69
C LYS A 204 -4.35 -5.90 11.85
N PRO A 205 -3.29 -6.69 12.15
CA PRO A 205 -2.36 -6.37 13.23
C PRO A 205 -1.59 -5.05 13.03
N LEU A 206 -1.52 -4.52 11.81
CA LEU A 206 -0.83 -3.26 11.50
C LEU A 206 -1.71 -2.03 11.73
N ILE A 207 -3.01 -2.21 11.91
CA ILE A 207 -3.95 -1.11 12.15
C ILE A 207 -3.78 -0.67 13.61
N ARG A 208 -3.51 0.61 13.83
CA ARG A 208 -3.30 1.21 15.14
C ARG A 208 -4.53 2.05 15.52
N ASP A 209 -4.93 1.97 16.79
CA ASP A 209 -6.08 2.71 17.34
C ASP A 209 -5.87 4.24 17.39
#